data_AF-A0A949ZX06-F1
#
_entry.id   AF-A0A949ZX06-F1
#
_cell.length_a   1.000
_cell.length_b   1.000
_cell.length_c   1.000
_cell.angle_alpha   90.00
_cell.angle_beta   90.00
_cell.angle_gamma   90.00
#
_symmetry.space_group_name_H-M   'P 1'
#
loop_
_entity.id
_entity.type
_entity.pdbx_description
1 polymer ?
#
loop_
_entity_poly.entity_id
_entity_poly.type
_entity_poly.pdbx_seq_one_letter_code
_entity_poly.pdbx_strand_id
1 'polypeptide(L)'
;MEVRYFAQKDHQCGPAALAMVLDAAGDSVTPADLVGSVFVPAREGSLPPEMLAAVRRRGRLAVELDPDIGAVLTEVAAGNPVVVLQNLSLPIIPIWHYSVVVGYDLSREDIFLQSGGQKASSIPLRTFERTWARGQRWAMVALAPDTLPASQQPGQIFAAAAALERVAGGALAARRAYRVITRKFPRYPQAWIGLGNTAYGQGDLQESADAFRQATELAPDNGDAWNNLATALAALGQPCDALSAAHKAVSIGGPHAAEYGQTANEIGPSACAQPAAAVQH
;
A
#
# COMPACT_ATOMS: atom_id res chain seq x y z
N MET A 1 -18.54 9.94 10.01
CA MET A 1 -17.53 10.67 9.21
C MET A 1 -18.27 11.31 8.04
N GLU A 2 -18.04 12.59 7.76
CA GLU A 2 -18.76 13.35 6.73
C GLU A 2 -17.91 13.35 5.45
N VAL A 3 -18.37 12.65 4.41
CA VAL A 3 -17.65 12.48 3.13
C VAL A 3 -18.24 13.45 2.11
N ARG A 4 -17.41 14.23 1.39
CA ARG A 4 -17.90 15.23 0.42
C ARG A 4 -18.48 14.61 -0.85
N TYR A 5 -19.51 15.29 -1.37
CA TYR A 5 -20.42 14.86 -2.43
C TYR A 5 -20.06 15.41 -3.82
N PHE A 6 -20.39 14.67 -4.89
CA PHE A 6 -20.37 15.15 -6.28
C PHE A 6 -21.48 14.56 -7.16
N ALA A 7 -22.09 15.38 -8.04
CA ALA A 7 -23.13 14.98 -8.99
C ALA A 7 -22.55 14.31 -10.24
N GLN A 8 -23.21 13.26 -10.78
CA GLN A 8 -22.73 12.47 -11.92
C GLN A 8 -23.43 12.86 -13.24
N LYS A 9 -22.67 12.83 -14.34
CA LYS A 9 -23.17 12.63 -15.72
C LYS A 9 -22.88 11.19 -16.14
N ASP A 10 -23.58 10.68 -17.16
CA ASP A 10 -23.50 9.28 -17.63
C ASP A 10 -22.05 8.76 -17.68
N HIS A 11 -21.82 7.55 -17.13
CA HIS A 11 -20.53 6.83 -17.07
C HIS A 11 -19.46 7.33 -16.06
N GLN A 12 -19.80 8.15 -15.06
CA GLN A 12 -18.84 8.69 -14.07
C GLN A 12 -18.90 8.08 -12.65
N CYS A 13 -19.48 6.89 -12.46
CA CYS A 13 -19.61 6.29 -11.12
C CYS A 13 -18.26 5.97 -10.45
N GLY A 14 -17.25 5.54 -11.22
CA GLY A 14 -15.89 5.27 -10.72
C GLY A 14 -15.19 6.54 -10.19
N PRO A 15 -15.02 7.60 -10.99
CA PRO A 15 -14.42 8.86 -10.54
C PRO A 15 -15.14 9.46 -9.32
N ALA A 16 -16.46 9.36 -9.23
CA ALA A 16 -17.22 9.85 -8.09
C ALA A 16 -16.96 9.03 -6.82
N ALA A 17 -17.01 7.69 -6.91
CA ALA A 17 -16.67 6.82 -5.80
C ALA A 17 -15.24 7.05 -5.31
N LEU A 18 -14.30 7.23 -6.26
CA LEU A 18 -12.92 7.48 -5.95
C LEU A 18 -12.69 8.83 -5.27
N ALA A 19 -13.36 9.89 -5.73
CA ALA A 19 -13.26 11.21 -5.10
C ALA A 19 -13.70 11.17 -3.64
N MET A 20 -14.76 10.44 -3.32
CA MET A 20 -15.29 10.28 -1.96
C MET A 20 -14.29 9.60 -1.02
N VAL A 21 -13.68 8.49 -1.44
CA VAL A 21 -12.71 7.79 -0.58
C VAL A 21 -11.36 8.51 -0.50
N LEU A 22 -10.98 9.28 -1.53
CA LEU A 22 -9.81 10.14 -1.48
C LEU A 22 -10.01 11.34 -0.55
N ASP A 23 -11.20 11.95 -0.54
CA ASP A 23 -11.59 12.98 0.43
C ASP A 23 -11.52 12.46 1.87
N ALA A 24 -12.03 11.25 2.11
CA ALA A 24 -11.87 10.55 3.38
C ALA A 24 -10.39 10.28 3.76
N ALA A 25 -9.53 10.06 2.76
CA ALA A 25 -8.08 9.91 2.94
C ALA A 25 -7.32 11.25 3.00
N GLY A 26 -8.03 12.37 3.12
CA GLY A 26 -7.49 13.72 3.29
C GLY A 26 -7.10 14.45 2.00
N ASP A 27 -7.49 13.95 0.82
CA ASP A 27 -7.29 14.64 -0.47
C ASP A 27 -8.51 15.49 -0.84
N SER A 28 -8.32 16.77 -1.15
CA SER A 28 -9.39 17.56 -1.78
C SER A 28 -9.42 17.33 -3.29
N VAL A 29 -10.30 16.43 -3.76
CA VAL A 29 -10.45 16.07 -5.18
C VAL A 29 -11.91 16.07 -5.61
N THR A 30 -12.15 16.44 -6.86
CA THR A 30 -13.45 16.29 -7.51
C THR A 30 -13.43 15.13 -8.51
N PRO A 31 -14.59 14.55 -8.88
CA PRO A 31 -14.65 13.50 -9.88
C PRO A 31 -14.16 13.99 -11.24
N ALA A 32 -14.37 15.28 -11.56
CA ALA A 32 -13.89 15.90 -12.79
C ALA A 32 -12.36 15.80 -12.90
N ASP A 33 -11.65 15.98 -11.78
CA ASP A 33 -10.19 15.84 -11.72
C ASP A 33 -9.72 14.39 -11.95
N LEU A 34 -10.61 13.42 -11.73
CA LEU A 34 -10.29 11.99 -11.77
C LEU A 34 -10.69 11.33 -13.09
N VAL A 35 -11.61 11.92 -13.88
CA VAL A 35 -12.07 11.34 -15.16
C VAL A 35 -10.88 10.95 -16.05
N GLY A 36 -9.93 11.85 -16.28
CA GLY A 36 -8.76 11.58 -17.15
C GLY A 36 -7.79 10.52 -16.63
N SER A 37 -7.95 10.07 -15.38
CA SER A 37 -7.04 9.11 -14.73
C SER A 37 -7.64 7.71 -14.52
N VAL A 38 -8.97 7.57 -14.62
CA VAL A 38 -9.70 6.33 -14.30
C VAL A 38 -10.73 5.94 -15.36
N PHE A 39 -11.12 6.87 -16.24
CA PHE A 39 -12.08 6.58 -17.29
C PHE A 39 -11.38 5.93 -18.48
N VAL A 40 -11.92 4.80 -18.94
CA VAL A 40 -11.46 4.11 -20.15
C VAL A 40 -12.54 4.26 -21.23
N PRO A 41 -12.33 5.10 -22.25
CA PRO A 41 -13.33 5.36 -23.29
C PRO A 41 -13.77 4.09 -24.03
N ALA A 42 -12.84 3.18 -24.33
CA ALA A 42 -13.12 1.93 -25.04
C ALA A 42 -13.98 0.94 -24.24
N ARG A 43 -14.19 1.18 -22.94
CA ARG A 43 -15.03 0.34 -22.05
C ARG A 43 -16.13 1.13 -21.36
N GLU A 44 -16.34 2.39 -21.76
CA GLU A 44 -17.38 3.28 -21.26
C GLU A 44 -17.48 3.30 -19.73
N GLY A 45 -16.35 3.24 -19.01
CA GLY A 45 -16.34 3.16 -17.55
C GLY A 45 -14.95 3.06 -16.92
N SER A 46 -14.94 2.77 -15.61
CA SER A 46 -13.73 2.60 -14.80
C SER A 46 -13.51 1.15 -14.43
N LEU A 47 -12.25 0.73 -14.39
CA LEU A 47 -11.85 -0.63 -14.11
C LEU A 47 -11.16 -0.73 -12.73
N PRO A 48 -11.27 -1.87 -12.04
CA PRO A 48 -10.66 -2.04 -10.71
C PRO A 48 -9.17 -1.71 -10.62
N PRO A 49 -8.28 -2.17 -11.55
CA PRO A 49 -6.86 -1.84 -11.49
C PRO A 49 -6.58 -0.34 -11.64
N GLU A 50 -7.37 0.36 -12.46
CA GLU A 50 -7.28 1.79 -12.73
C GLU A 50 -7.70 2.61 -11.50
N MET A 51 -8.72 2.16 -10.77
CA MET A 51 -9.11 2.73 -9.47
C MET A 51 -7.94 2.66 -8.48
N LEU A 52 -7.34 1.48 -8.31
CA LEU A 52 -6.18 1.29 -7.44
C LEU A 52 -4.97 2.13 -7.89
N ALA A 53 -4.68 2.16 -9.19
CA ALA A 53 -3.57 2.91 -9.74
C ALA A 53 -3.74 4.43 -9.54
N ALA A 54 -4.96 4.95 -9.68
CA ALA A 54 -5.26 6.36 -9.47
C ALA A 54 -5.05 6.79 -8.02
N VAL A 55 -5.42 5.95 -7.04
CA VAL A 55 -5.12 6.19 -5.61
C VAL A 55 -3.62 6.23 -5.37
N ARG A 56 -2.87 5.25 -5.90
CA ARG A 56 -1.41 5.16 -5.71
C ARG A 56 -0.68 6.37 -6.29
N ARG A 57 -1.05 6.82 -7.49
CA ARG A 57 -0.46 8.02 -8.13
C ARG A 57 -0.61 9.30 -7.30
N ARG A 58 -1.51 9.32 -6.32
CA ARG A 58 -1.72 10.43 -5.38
C ARG A 58 -0.98 10.22 -4.05
N GLY A 59 -0.09 9.24 -3.96
CA GLY A 59 0.65 8.95 -2.74
C GLY A 59 -0.22 8.33 -1.64
N ARG A 60 -1.34 7.69 -2.00
CA ARG A 60 -2.27 7.03 -1.08
C ARG A 60 -2.14 5.52 -1.17
N LEU A 61 -2.36 4.84 -0.03
CA LEU A 61 -2.32 3.39 0.04
C LEU A 61 -3.63 2.84 -0.52
N ALA A 62 -3.55 2.11 -1.63
CA ALA A 62 -4.70 1.49 -2.28
C ALA A 62 -4.70 -0.01 -1.98
N VAL A 63 -5.70 -0.47 -1.23
CA VAL A 63 -5.79 -1.85 -0.74
C VAL A 63 -7.08 -2.48 -1.26
N GLU A 64 -6.93 -3.56 -2.03
CA GLU A 64 -8.05 -4.43 -2.37
C GLU A 64 -8.37 -5.31 -1.15
N LEU A 65 -9.65 -5.46 -0.84
CA LEU A 65 -10.08 -6.25 0.31
C LEU A 65 -10.33 -7.71 -0.08
N ASP A 66 -10.21 -8.60 0.89
CA ASP A 66 -10.69 -9.97 0.74
C ASP A 66 -12.17 -9.98 0.26
N PRO A 67 -12.57 -10.89 -0.64
CA PRO A 67 -13.90 -10.91 -1.28
C PRO A 67 -14.98 -11.46 -0.33
N ASP A 68 -15.11 -10.83 0.83
CA ASP A 68 -15.93 -11.21 1.97
C ASP A 68 -16.59 -9.95 2.59
N ILE A 69 -17.84 -10.09 3.02
CA ILE A 69 -18.58 -9.00 3.65
C ILE A 69 -17.98 -8.60 4.99
N GLY A 70 -17.37 -9.53 5.73
CA GLY A 70 -16.68 -9.26 6.98
C GLY A 70 -15.56 -8.23 6.81
N ALA A 71 -14.76 -8.32 5.75
CA ALA A 71 -13.72 -7.35 5.42
C ALA A 71 -14.31 -5.95 5.19
N VAL A 72 -15.37 -5.85 4.39
CA VAL A 72 -16.07 -4.58 4.12
C VAL A 72 -16.63 -3.96 5.41
N LEU A 73 -17.36 -4.74 6.22
CA LEU A 73 -17.95 -4.26 7.47
C LEU A 73 -16.87 -3.85 8.49
N THR A 74 -15.77 -4.59 8.55
CA THR A 74 -14.63 -4.28 9.43
C THR A 74 -13.97 -2.95 9.07
N GLU A 75 -13.77 -2.67 7.78
CA GLU A 75 -13.23 -1.38 7.33
C GLU A 75 -14.19 -0.23 7.66
N VAL A 76 -15.48 -0.41 7.35
CA VAL A 76 -16.51 0.61 7.63
C VAL A 76 -16.62 0.89 9.12
N ALA A 77 -16.55 -0.14 9.97
CA ALA A 77 -16.53 0.00 11.43
C ALA A 77 -15.27 0.74 11.93
N ALA A 78 -14.14 0.59 11.23
CA ALA A 78 -12.91 1.34 11.50
C ALA A 78 -12.94 2.79 10.96
N GLY A 79 -14.05 3.21 10.33
CA GLY A 79 -14.21 4.54 9.74
C GLY A 79 -13.69 4.66 8.31
N ASN A 80 -13.28 3.57 7.69
CA ASN A 80 -12.77 3.55 6.32
C ASN A 80 -13.92 3.31 5.33
N PRO A 81 -14.30 4.29 4.49
CA PRO A 81 -15.30 4.06 3.46
C PRO A 81 -14.76 3.12 2.38
N VAL A 82 -15.60 2.19 1.94
CA VAL A 82 -15.19 1.10 1.05
C VAL A 82 -15.81 1.28 -0.33
N VAL A 83 -14.99 1.37 -1.37
CA VAL A 83 -15.47 1.32 -2.75
C VAL A 83 -15.81 -0.12 -3.10
N VAL A 84 -16.96 -0.35 -3.73
CA VAL A 84 -17.42 -1.67 -4.17
C VAL A 84 -17.89 -1.61 -5.61
N LEU A 85 -17.71 -2.70 -6.35
CA LEU A 85 -18.23 -2.84 -7.72
C LEU A 85 -19.44 -3.77 -7.73
N GLN A 86 -20.60 -3.24 -8.08
CA GLN A 86 -21.86 -3.98 -8.15
C GLN A 86 -22.33 -4.14 -9.60
N ASN A 87 -23.08 -5.20 -9.87
CA ASN A 87 -23.95 -5.29 -11.04
C ASN A 87 -25.41 -5.21 -10.60
N LEU A 88 -26.03 -4.06 -10.84
CA LEU A 88 -27.39 -3.73 -10.40
C LEU A 88 -28.48 -4.43 -11.24
N SER A 89 -28.12 -5.01 -12.38
CA SER A 89 -29.03 -5.69 -13.29
C SER A 89 -28.79 -7.20 -13.34
N LEU A 90 -29.60 -7.92 -14.11
CA LEU A 90 -29.43 -9.35 -14.37
C LEU A 90 -28.20 -9.60 -15.27
N PRO A 91 -27.59 -10.80 -15.22
CA PRO A 91 -26.38 -11.12 -15.98
C PRO A 91 -26.50 -10.91 -17.51
N ILE A 92 -27.72 -10.98 -18.05
CA ILE A 92 -28.01 -10.90 -19.48
C ILE A 92 -27.86 -9.45 -20.01
N ILE A 93 -28.10 -8.44 -19.17
CA ILE A 93 -27.93 -7.02 -19.51
C ILE A 93 -27.28 -6.34 -18.29
N PRO A 94 -25.94 -6.43 -18.13
CA PRO A 94 -25.28 -5.95 -16.92
C PRO A 94 -25.33 -4.42 -16.79
N ILE A 95 -25.53 -3.93 -15.57
CA ILE A 95 -25.38 -2.51 -15.21
C ILE A 95 -24.31 -2.42 -14.13
N TRP A 96 -23.08 -2.16 -14.56
CA TRP A 96 -21.93 -2.00 -13.68
C TRP A 96 -21.98 -0.66 -12.96
N HIS A 97 -21.76 -0.70 -11.64
CA HIS A 97 -21.89 0.48 -10.80
C HIS A 97 -20.91 0.45 -9.64
N TYR A 98 -20.12 1.51 -9.50
CA TYR A 98 -19.34 1.73 -8.29
C TYR A 98 -20.19 2.47 -7.26
N SER A 99 -20.17 1.94 -6.03
CA SER A 99 -20.77 2.56 -4.85
C SER A 99 -19.72 2.68 -3.76
N VAL A 100 -19.97 3.52 -2.77
CA VAL A 100 -19.15 3.59 -1.54
C VAL A 100 -19.99 3.17 -0.35
N VAL A 101 -19.57 2.12 0.35
CA VAL A 101 -20.16 1.71 1.62
C VAL A 101 -19.66 2.67 2.70
N VAL A 102 -20.59 3.30 3.40
CA VAL A 102 -20.29 4.31 4.44
C VAL A 102 -20.85 3.95 5.81
N GLY A 103 -21.61 2.86 5.92
CA GLY A 103 -22.18 2.39 7.17
C GLY A 103 -23.03 1.13 6.99
N TYR A 104 -23.50 0.57 8.10
CA TYR A 104 -24.43 -0.56 8.13
C TYR A 104 -25.21 -0.57 9.46
N ASP A 105 -26.31 -1.32 9.48
CA ASP A 105 -27.08 -1.65 10.68
C ASP A 105 -27.40 -3.15 10.67
N LEU A 106 -26.69 -3.93 11.50
CA LEU A 106 -26.87 -5.38 11.57
C LEU A 106 -28.20 -5.79 12.22
N SER A 107 -28.78 -4.92 13.06
CA SER A 107 -30.08 -5.22 13.69
C SER A 107 -31.22 -5.14 12.67
N ARG A 108 -31.07 -4.27 11.67
CA ARG A 108 -32.01 -4.07 10.56
C ARG A 108 -31.63 -4.84 9.29
N GLU A 109 -30.52 -5.57 9.31
CA GLU A 109 -29.90 -6.18 8.14
C GLU A 109 -29.72 -5.19 6.96
N ASP A 110 -29.34 -3.95 7.23
CA ASP A 110 -29.22 -2.87 6.24
C ASP A 110 -27.76 -2.43 6.03
N ILE A 111 -27.43 -2.00 4.81
CA ILE A 111 -26.15 -1.38 4.44
C ILE A 111 -26.38 -0.02 3.77
N PHE A 112 -25.54 0.96 4.10
CA PHE A 112 -25.65 2.33 3.60
C PHE A 112 -24.64 2.57 2.48
N LEU A 113 -25.14 2.89 1.29
CA LEU A 113 -24.37 3.11 0.07
C LEU A 113 -24.48 4.55 -0.42
N GLN A 114 -23.35 5.12 -0.81
CA GLN A 114 -23.26 6.40 -1.47
C GLN A 114 -22.91 6.20 -2.95
N SER A 115 -23.83 6.56 -3.84
CA SER A 115 -23.68 6.54 -5.30
C SER A 115 -23.95 7.97 -5.81
N GLY A 116 -22.92 8.61 -6.38
CA GLY A 116 -22.89 10.06 -6.63
C GLY A 116 -24.18 10.64 -7.24
N GLY A 117 -24.61 11.80 -6.73
CA GLY A 117 -25.87 12.44 -7.12
C GLY A 117 -27.00 12.43 -6.06
N GLN A 118 -26.99 11.51 -5.08
CA GLN A 118 -28.08 11.37 -4.09
C GLN A 118 -27.57 11.14 -2.65
N LYS A 119 -28.44 11.32 -1.64
CA LYS A 119 -28.16 11.00 -0.22
C LYS A 119 -27.89 9.50 -0.06
N ALA A 120 -27.07 9.12 0.91
CA ALA A 120 -26.78 7.71 1.21
C ALA A 120 -28.07 6.88 1.24
N SER A 121 -28.13 5.88 0.38
CA SER A 121 -29.26 4.98 0.23
C SER A 121 -29.08 3.77 1.16
N SER A 122 -30.14 3.39 1.86
CA SER A 122 -30.19 2.17 2.66
C SER A 122 -30.75 1.05 1.80
N ILE A 123 -30.04 -0.08 1.71
CA ILE A 123 -30.57 -1.29 1.08
C ILE A 123 -30.37 -2.50 2.00
N PRO A 124 -31.20 -3.56 1.87
CA PRO A 124 -30.97 -4.79 2.62
C PRO A 124 -29.62 -5.42 2.26
N LEU A 125 -28.89 -5.89 3.27
CA LEU A 125 -27.59 -6.59 3.15
C LEU A 125 -27.66 -7.74 2.15
N ARG A 126 -28.77 -8.50 2.13
CA ARG A 126 -28.96 -9.60 1.17
C ARG A 126 -29.02 -9.12 -0.29
N THR A 127 -29.61 -7.96 -0.53
CA THR A 127 -29.68 -7.34 -1.86
C THR A 127 -28.30 -6.85 -2.29
N PHE A 128 -27.58 -6.21 -1.36
CA PHE A 128 -26.20 -5.82 -1.56
C PHE A 128 -25.31 -7.02 -1.94
N GLU A 129 -25.28 -8.06 -1.13
CA GLU A 129 -24.48 -9.26 -1.35
C GLU A 129 -24.72 -9.88 -2.73
N ARG A 130 -25.99 -9.99 -3.14
CA ARG A 130 -26.34 -10.57 -4.45
C ARG A 130 -25.83 -9.74 -5.63
N THR A 131 -25.88 -8.41 -5.53
CA THR A 131 -25.43 -7.51 -6.60
C THR A 131 -23.91 -7.35 -6.62
N TRP A 132 -23.27 -7.40 -5.46
CA TRP A 132 -21.82 -7.35 -5.28
C TRP A 132 -21.13 -8.66 -5.71
N ALA A 133 -21.73 -9.82 -5.43
CA ALA A 133 -21.22 -11.12 -5.88
C ALA A 133 -21.08 -11.21 -7.40
N ARG A 134 -21.93 -10.51 -8.17
CA ARG A 134 -21.84 -10.44 -9.64
C ARG A 134 -20.60 -9.66 -10.12
N GLY A 135 -20.09 -8.73 -9.30
CA GLY A 135 -18.81 -8.06 -9.49
C GLY A 135 -17.65 -8.79 -8.81
N GLN A 136 -17.78 -10.11 -8.60
CA GLN A 136 -16.79 -10.96 -7.95
C GLN A 136 -16.43 -10.51 -6.53
N ARG A 137 -17.35 -9.81 -5.87
CA ARG A 137 -17.12 -9.19 -4.55
C ARG A 137 -15.89 -8.30 -4.50
N TRP A 138 -15.61 -7.58 -5.60
CA TRP A 138 -14.50 -6.65 -5.61
C TRP A 138 -14.77 -5.44 -4.71
N ALA A 139 -13.82 -5.12 -3.84
CA ALA A 139 -13.87 -3.98 -2.95
C ALA A 139 -12.47 -3.41 -2.69
N MET A 140 -12.38 -2.12 -2.41
CA MET A 140 -11.12 -1.47 -2.02
C MET A 140 -11.31 -0.34 -1.03
N VAL A 141 -10.24 -0.03 -0.31
CA VAL A 141 -10.08 1.21 0.47
C VAL A 141 -8.94 2.06 -0.08
N ALA A 142 -9.08 3.37 0.07
CA ALA A 142 -8.03 4.34 -0.16
C ALA A 142 -7.66 4.97 1.19
N LEU A 143 -6.40 4.85 1.60
CA LEU A 143 -5.95 5.28 2.93
C LEU A 143 -4.78 6.26 2.82
N ALA A 144 -4.67 7.14 3.81
CA ALA A 144 -3.44 7.88 4.03
C ALA A 144 -2.28 6.88 4.24
N PRO A 145 -1.05 7.20 3.80
CA PRO A 145 0.06 6.26 3.87
C PRO A 145 0.49 5.90 5.30
N ASP A 146 0.02 6.62 6.31
CA ASP A 146 0.20 6.35 7.74
C ASP A 146 -0.97 5.60 8.40
N THR A 147 -2.00 5.26 7.62
CA THR A 147 -3.16 4.49 8.07
C THR A 147 -3.15 3.10 7.46
N LEU A 148 -3.35 2.07 8.28
CA LEU A 148 -3.43 0.68 7.83
C LEU A 148 -4.89 0.21 7.77
N PRO A 149 -5.26 -0.65 6.80
CA PRO A 149 -6.57 -1.27 6.77
C PRO A 149 -6.79 -2.10 8.03
N ALA A 150 -8.04 -2.18 8.47
CA ALA A 150 -8.44 -2.89 9.68
C ALA A 150 -8.61 -4.41 9.46
N SER A 151 -8.95 -4.81 8.24
CA SER A 151 -9.33 -6.18 7.88
C SER A 151 -8.19 -7.03 7.31
N GLN A 152 -7.09 -6.41 6.87
CA GLN A 152 -6.10 -7.07 6.02
C GLN A 152 -4.89 -7.62 6.77
N GLN A 153 -4.33 -8.72 6.24
CA GLN A 153 -3.13 -9.36 6.76
C GLN A 153 -1.85 -8.61 6.38
N PRO A 154 -0.74 -8.74 7.16
CA PRO A 154 0.50 -7.99 6.92
C PRO A 154 1.04 -8.10 5.50
N GLY A 155 0.95 -9.29 4.89
CA GLY A 155 1.41 -9.51 3.51
C GLY A 155 0.62 -8.72 2.46
N GLN A 156 -0.69 -8.59 2.65
CA GLN A 156 -1.55 -7.81 1.73
C GLN A 156 -1.27 -6.31 1.86
N ILE A 157 -1.11 -5.84 3.10
CA ILE A 157 -0.76 -4.45 3.41
C ILE A 157 0.62 -4.11 2.84
N PHE A 158 1.60 -5.00 3.01
CA PHE A 158 2.93 -4.87 2.44
C PHE A 158 2.90 -4.82 0.91
N ALA A 159 2.13 -5.71 0.26
CA ALA A 159 1.98 -5.70 -1.20
C ALA A 159 1.38 -4.37 -1.70
N ALA A 160 0.42 -3.78 -0.96
CA ALA A 160 -0.13 -2.47 -1.27
C ALA A 160 0.92 -1.35 -1.12
N ALA A 161 1.75 -1.39 -0.08
CA ALA A 161 2.85 -0.43 0.13
C ALA A 161 3.93 -0.56 -0.96
N ALA A 162 4.30 -1.78 -1.34
CA ALA A 162 5.25 -2.03 -2.44
C ALA A 162 4.68 -1.59 -3.80
N ALA A 163 3.37 -1.73 -4.02
CA ALA A 163 2.72 -1.20 -5.21
C ALA A 163 2.71 0.34 -5.23
N LEU A 164 2.55 0.98 -4.06
CA LEU A 164 2.67 2.43 -3.90
C LEU A 164 4.11 2.92 -4.14
N GLU A 165 5.12 2.18 -3.70
CA GLU A 165 6.53 2.53 -3.92
C GLU A 165 6.89 2.65 -5.41
N ARG A 166 6.33 1.75 -6.23
CA ARG A 166 6.62 1.66 -7.67
C ARG A 166 6.03 2.79 -8.52
N VAL A 167 5.14 3.62 -7.98
CA VAL A 167 4.64 4.78 -8.74
C VAL A 167 5.64 5.93 -8.69
N ALA A 168 5.68 6.76 -9.73
CA ALA A 168 6.54 7.95 -9.75
C ALA A 168 6.23 8.85 -8.53
N GLY A 169 7.25 9.15 -7.74
CA GLY A 169 7.11 9.93 -6.49
C GLY A 169 6.53 9.15 -5.29
N GLY A 170 6.28 7.85 -5.43
CA GLY A 170 5.66 7.00 -4.41
C GLY A 170 6.55 6.65 -3.21
N ALA A 171 7.87 6.75 -3.35
CA ALA A 171 8.83 6.30 -2.33
C ALA A 171 8.63 6.94 -0.95
N LEU A 172 8.33 8.25 -0.88
CA LEU A 172 8.06 8.93 0.40
C LEU A 172 6.79 8.43 1.07
N ALA A 173 5.74 8.15 0.29
CA ALA A 173 4.49 7.61 0.80
C ALA A 173 4.66 6.15 1.23
N ALA A 174 5.37 5.34 0.44
CA ALA A 174 5.69 3.96 0.79
C ALA A 174 6.54 3.85 2.06
N ARG A 175 7.54 4.71 2.24
CA ARG A 175 8.34 4.77 3.48
C ARG A 175 7.47 5.02 4.71
N ARG A 176 6.50 5.94 4.62
CA ARG A 176 5.52 6.18 5.70
C ARG A 176 4.69 4.92 5.98
N ALA A 177 4.22 4.23 4.94
CA ALA A 177 3.49 2.98 5.08
C ALA A 177 4.33 1.89 5.75
N TYR A 178 5.56 1.65 5.29
CA TYR A 178 6.46 0.67 5.89
C TYR A 178 6.71 0.95 7.37
N ARG A 179 6.93 2.22 7.78
CA ARG A 179 7.07 2.59 9.20
C ARG A 179 5.86 2.19 10.05
N VAL A 180 4.64 2.31 9.52
CA VAL A 180 3.43 1.92 10.28
C VAL A 180 3.29 0.41 10.30
N ILE A 181 3.60 -0.26 9.19
CA ILE A 181 3.61 -1.72 9.12
C ILE A 181 4.60 -2.31 10.12
N THR A 182 5.82 -1.79 10.22
CA THR A 182 6.84 -2.28 11.18
C THR A 182 6.43 -2.03 12.63
N ARG A 183 5.72 -0.93 12.93
CA ARG A 183 5.17 -0.71 14.29
C ARG A 183 4.02 -1.66 14.63
N LYS A 184 3.09 -1.90 13.69
CA LYS A 184 1.92 -2.77 13.92
C LYS A 184 2.30 -4.26 13.88
N PHE A 185 3.27 -4.61 13.04
CA PHE A 185 3.72 -5.98 12.79
C PHE A 185 5.26 -6.06 12.88
N PRO A 186 5.83 -5.88 14.09
CA PRO A 186 7.28 -5.80 14.27
C PRO A 186 8.03 -7.08 13.88
N ARG A 187 7.34 -8.22 13.82
CA ARG A 187 7.90 -9.52 13.43
C ARG A 187 7.72 -9.85 11.95
N TYR A 188 7.41 -8.86 11.10
CA TYR A 188 7.24 -9.04 9.66
C TYR A 188 8.47 -8.50 8.90
N PRO A 189 9.48 -9.35 8.59
CA PRO A 189 10.79 -8.90 8.12
C PRO A 189 10.75 -8.15 6.78
N GLN A 190 9.81 -8.48 5.90
CA GLN A 190 9.70 -7.85 4.58
C GLN A 190 9.41 -6.34 4.69
N ALA A 191 8.66 -5.91 5.69
CA ALA A 191 8.40 -4.49 5.92
C ALA A 191 9.64 -3.73 6.41
N TRP A 192 10.51 -4.37 7.19
CA TRP A 192 11.81 -3.81 7.58
C TRP A 192 12.74 -3.67 6.38
N ILE A 193 12.77 -4.66 5.48
CA ILE A 193 13.51 -4.57 4.21
C ILE A 193 12.98 -3.42 3.35
N GLY A 194 11.65 -3.30 3.19
CA GLY A 194 11.03 -2.20 2.45
C GLY A 194 11.33 -0.83 3.05
N LEU A 195 11.29 -0.71 4.39
CA LEU A 195 11.69 0.52 5.09
C LEU A 195 13.16 0.84 4.83
N GLY A 196 14.05 -0.15 4.94
CA GLY A 196 15.48 0.03 4.73
C GLY A 196 15.82 0.47 3.30
N ASN A 197 15.20 -0.15 2.30
CA ASN A 197 15.38 0.18 0.89
C ASN A 197 14.90 1.61 0.57
N THR A 198 13.70 1.96 1.05
CA THR A 198 13.13 3.30 0.80
C THR A 198 13.88 4.40 1.56
N ALA A 199 14.40 4.12 2.76
CA ALA A 199 15.25 5.05 3.49
C ALA A 199 16.61 5.25 2.79
N TYR A 200 17.24 4.16 2.32
CA TYR A 200 18.49 4.22 1.55
C TYR A 200 18.35 5.10 0.30
N GLY A 201 17.33 4.84 -0.52
CA GLY A 201 17.06 5.61 -1.74
C GLY A 201 16.74 7.10 -1.49
N GLN A 202 16.42 7.47 -0.25
CA GLN A 202 16.18 8.86 0.17
C GLN A 202 17.39 9.48 0.88
N GLY A 203 18.50 8.75 1.01
CA GLY A 203 19.72 9.20 1.69
C GLY A 203 19.66 9.18 3.22
N ASP A 204 18.60 8.62 3.82
CA ASP A 204 18.55 8.39 5.26
C ASP A 204 19.22 7.06 5.60
N LEU A 205 20.55 7.10 5.55
CA LEU A 205 21.39 5.93 5.70
C LEU A 205 21.30 5.33 7.11
N GLN A 206 21.01 6.15 8.13
CA GLN A 206 20.87 5.68 9.50
C GLN A 206 19.60 4.85 9.67
N GLU A 207 18.43 5.37 9.25
CA GLU A 207 17.19 4.57 9.32
C GLU A 207 17.30 3.33 8.43
N SER A 208 18.00 3.44 7.29
CA SER A 208 18.25 2.30 6.42
C SER A 208 18.99 1.17 7.14
N ALA A 209 20.12 1.48 7.78
CA ALA A 209 20.90 0.51 8.54
C ALA A 209 20.12 -0.06 9.73
N ASP A 210 19.39 0.78 10.47
CA ASP A 210 18.56 0.34 11.60
C ASP A 210 17.47 -0.64 11.16
N ALA A 211 16.79 -0.35 10.05
CA ALA A 211 15.76 -1.21 9.49
C ALA A 211 16.34 -2.54 8.97
N PHE A 212 17.49 -2.51 8.30
CA PHE A 212 18.12 -3.76 7.86
C PHE A 212 18.66 -4.60 9.02
N ARG A 213 19.15 -3.99 10.12
CA ARG A 213 19.49 -4.75 11.34
C ARG A 213 18.26 -5.48 11.91
N GLN A 214 17.11 -4.81 11.97
CA GLN A 214 15.86 -5.48 12.38
C GLN A 214 15.47 -6.61 11.43
N ALA A 215 15.65 -6.43 10.11
CA ALA A 215 15.40 -7.49 9.14
C ALA A 215 16.32 -8.71 9.33
N THR A 216 17.62 -8.49 9.60
CA THR A 216 18.58 -9.59 9.82
C THR A 216 18.40 -10.28 11.16
N GLU A 217 17.92 -9.59 12.19
CA GLU A 217 17.53 -10.20 13.48
C GLU A 217 16.33 -11.14 13.31
N LEU A 218 15.35 -10.74 12.49
CA LEU A 218 14.12 -11.52 12.25
C LEU A 218 14.32 -12.66 11.24
N ALA A 219 15.24 -12.48 10.28
CA ALA A 219 15.55 -13.45 9.22
C ALA A 219 17.08 -13.59 9.07
N PRO A 220 17.75 -14.27 10.02
CA PRO A 220 19.21 -14.36 10.07
C PRO A 220 19.83 -15.16 8.92
N ASP A 221 19.02 -15.92 8.19
CA ASP A 221 19.35 -16.69 6.99
C ASP A 221 18.99 -15.97 5.68
N ASN A 222 18.55 -14.71 5.75
CA ASN A 222 18.26 -13.91 4.57
C ASN A 222 19.52 -13.16 4.08
N GLY A 223 20.18 -13.72 3.06
CA GLY A 223 21.38 -13.13 2.47
C GLY A 223 21.17 -11.71 1.92
N ASP A 224 20.01 -11.43 1.31
CA ASP A 224 19.68 -10.12 0.74
C ASP A 224 19.60 -9.05 1.85
N ALA A 225 19.01 -9.38 2.99
CA ALA A 225 18.93 -8.47 4.13
C ALA A 225 20.32 -8.13 4.70
N TRP A 226 21.22 -9.12 4.78
CA TRP A 226 22.61 -8.90 5.19
C TRP A 226 23.40 -8.08 4.18
N ASN A 227 23.20 -8.30 2.89
CA ASN A 227 23.86 -7.53 1.84
C ASN A 227 23.39 -6.08 1.80
N ASN A 228 22.09 -5.85 2.01
CA ASN A 228 21.52 -4.52 2.11
C ASN A 228 22.03 -3.79 3.35
N LEU A 229 22.15 -4.48 4.49
CA LEU A 229 22.79 -3.94 5.69
C LEU A 229 24.25 -3.54 5.41
N ALA A 230 25.02 -4.39 4.73
CA ALA A 230 26.40 -4.09 4.36
C ALA A 230 26.50 -2.80 3.53
N THR A 231 25.64 -2.68 2.51
CA THR A 231 25.58 -1.50 1.65
C THR A 231 25.24 -0.23 2.45
N ALA A 232 24.24 -0.29 3.34
CA ALA A 232 23.86 0.83 4.18
C ALA A 232 24.98 1.26 5.15
N LEU A 233 25.66 0.31 5.78
CA LEU A 233 26.78 0.57 6.70
C LEU A 233 28.00 1.15 5.97
N ALA A 234 28.30 0.67 4.76
CA ALA A 234 29.38 1.22 3.95
C ALA A 234 29.10 2.68 3.60
N ALA A 235 27.87 3.00 3.19
CA ALA A 235 27.45 4.37 2.90
C ALA A 235 27.48 5.28 4.15
N LEU A 236 27.24 4.73 5.35
CA LEU A 236 27.39 5.44 6.63
C LEU A 236 28.85 5.70 7.04
N GLY A 237 29.83 5.17 6.31
CA GLY A 237 31.24 5.26 6.71
C GLY A 237 31.59 4.30 7.85
N GLN A 238 30.87 3.17 7.96
CA GLN A 238 31.13 2.10 8.93
C GLN A 238 31.66 0.83 8.23
N PRO A 239 32.86 0.87 7.62
CA PRO A 239 33.35 -0.18 6.74
C PRO A 239 33.61 -1.53 7.45
N CYS A 240 33.98 -1.52 8.74
CA CYS A 240 34.19 -2.75 9.51
C CYS A 240 32.90 -3.56 9.68
N ASP A 241 31.84 -2.88 10.09
CA ASP A 241 30.53 -3.50 10.28
C ASP A 241 29.94 -3.90 8.93
N ALA A 242 30.13 -3.07 7.91
CA ALA A 242 29.72 -3.36 6.53
C ALA A 242 30.36 -4.64 6.01
N LEU A 243 31.68 -4.80 6.17
CA LEU A 243 32.40 -5.99 5.70
C LEU A 243 31.95 -7.25 6.44
N SER A 244 31.68 -7.14 7.74
CA SER A 244 31.14 -8.25 8.53
C SER A 244 29.75 -8.67 8.05
N ALA A 245 28.86 -7.72 7.76
CA ALA A 245 27.55 -7.99 7.17
C ALA A 245 27.67 -8.60 5.76
N ALA A 246 28.58 -8.11 4.92
CA ALA A 246 28.81 -8.64 3.56
C ALA A 246 29.32 -10.08 3.61
N HIS A 247 30.28 -10.39 4.48
CA HIS A 247 30.75 -11.76 4.69
C HIS A 247 29.64 -12.68 5.20
N LYS A 248 28.75 -12.17 6.07
CA LYS A 248 27.59 -12.93 6.51
C LYS A 248 26.67 -13.27 5.34
N ALA A 249 26.36 -12.32 4.46
CA ALA A 249 25.59 -12.56 3.23
C ALA A 249 26.26 -13.61 2.33
N VAL A 250 27.56 -13.48 2.07
CA VAL A 250 28.35 -14.45 1.28
C VAL A 250 28.30 -15.85 1.90
N SER A 251 28.40 -15.97 3.23
CA SER A 251 28.36 -17.26 3.92
C SER A 251 27.00 -17.95 3.84
N ILE A 252 25.91 -17.18 3.75
CA ILE A 252 24.55 -17.69 3.58
C ILE A 252 24.34 -18.17 2.13
N GLY A 253 24.84 -17.42 1.16
CA GLY A 253 24.70 -17.73 -0.26
C GLY A 253 23.27 -17.61 -0.77
N GLY A 254 22.93 -18.39 -1.80
CA GLY A 254 21.64 -18.34 -2.48
C GLY A 254 21.71 -17.69 -3.86
N PRO A 255 20.56 -17.32 -4.46
CA PRO A 255 20.47 -16.86 -5.85
C PRO A 255 21.34 -15.63 -6.16
N HIS A 256 21.51 -14.73 -5.19
CA HIS A 256 22.29 -13.49 -5.34
C HIS A 256 23.72 -13.59 -4.76
N ALA A 257 24.25 -14.80 -4.52
CA ALA A 257 25.58 -14.99 -3.93
C ALA A 257 26.72 -14.26 -4.68
N ALA A 258 26.59 -14.14 -6.00
CA ALA A 258 27.55 -13.39 -6.82
C ALA A 258 27.54 -11.89 -6.49
N GLU A 259 26.37 -11.30 -6.23
CA GLU A 259 26.22 -9.89 -5.84
C GLU A 259 26.81 -9.65 -4.46
N TYR A 260 26.59 -10.57 -3.51
CA TYR A 260 27.16 -10.46 -2.16
C TYR A 260 28.70 -10.44 -2.19
N GLY A 261 29.30 -11.26 -3.06
CA GLY A 261 30.74 -11.28 -3.27
C GLY A 261 31.27 -9.97 -3.87
N GLN A 262 30.51 -9.34 -4.78
CA GLN A 262 30.85 -8.02 -5.31
C GLN A 262 30.83 -6.96 -4.22
N THR A 263 29.75 -6.90 -3.43
CA THR A 263 29.63 -5.96 -2.30
C THR A 263 30.78 -6.13 -1.29
N ALA A 264 31.15 -7.36 -0.93
CA ALA A 264 32.28 -7.61 -0.03
C ALA A 264 33.63 -7.12 -0.61
N ASN A 265 33.85 -7.32 -1.91
CA ASN A 265 35.05 -6.88 -2.60
C ASN A 265 35.13 -5.35 -2.73
N GLU A 266 34.00 -4.69 -3.00
CA GLU A 266 33.89 -3.23 -3.10
C GLU A 266 34.18 -2.54 -1.76
N ILE A 267 33.68 -3.10 -0.65
CA ILE A 267 34.00 -2.61 0.69
C ILE A 267 35.49 -2.84 1.00
N GLY A 268 35.97 -4.05 0.75
CA GLY A 268 37.38 -4.44 0.89
C GLY A 268 37.89 -4.47 2.35
N PRO A 269 38.87 -5.34 2.68
CA PRO A 269 39.42 -5.43 4.03
C PRO A 269 40.27 -4.23 4.45
N SER A 270 40.81 -3.47 3.48
CA SER A 270 41.59 -2.26 3.74
C SER A 270 40.74 -1.11 4.28
N ALA A 271 39.44 -1.10 4.02
CA ALA A 271 38.53 -0.08 4.54
C ALA A 271 38.39 -0.16 6.08
N CYS A 272 38.62 -1.34 6.67
CA CYS A 272 38.64 -1.54 8.11
C CYS A 272 39.92 -1.03 8.80
N ALA A 273 41.00 -0.83 8.04
CA ALA A 273 42.33 -0.52 8.56
C ALA A 273 42.64 0.97 8.62
N GLN A 274 41.76 1.84 8.11
CA GLN A 274 41.94 3.29 8.20
C GLN A 274 41.33 3.80 9.52
N PRO A 275 42.11 4.38 10.44
CA PRO A 275 41.54 5.00 11.62
C PRO A 275 40.61 6.13 11.18
N ALA A 276 39.42 6.21 11.80
CA ALA A 276 38.47 7.29 11.57
C ALA A 276 39.23 8.63 11.65
N ALA A 277 39.39 9.31 10.53
CA ALA A 277 40.03 10.61 10.51
C ALA A 277 39.23 11.51 11.44
N ALA A 278 39.84 11.89 12.56
CA ALA A 278 39.25 12.82 13.51
C ALA A 278 38.85 14.09 12.74
N VAL A 279 37.55 14.39 12.72
CA VAL A 279 37.03 15.66 12.24
C VAL A 279 37.66 16.73 13.13
N GLN A 280 38.67 17.42 12.60
CA GLN A 280 39.24 18.61 13.24
C GLN A 280 38.33 19.79 12.93
N HIS A 281 37.65 20.24 13.99
CA HIS A 281 36.97 21.52 14.26
C HIS A 281 36.13 22.20 13.16
#